data_AF-A0A561E7V4-F1
#
_entry.id   AF-A0A561E7V4-F1
#
_cell.length_a   1.000
_cell.length_b   1.000
_cell.length_c   1.000
_cell.angle_alpha   90.00
_cell.angle_beta   90.00
_cell.angle_gamma   90.00
#
_symmetry.space_group_name_H-M   'P 1'
#
loop_
_entity.id
_entity.type
_entity.pdbx_description
1 polymer ?
#
loop_
_entity_poly.entity_id
_entity_poly.type
_entity_poly.pdbx_seq_one_letter_code
_entity_poly.pdbx_strand_id
1 'polypeptide(L)'
;MVRDRIIGEVEVMNWIDEYKVICNRRCADILAASATADDLVRAAVEIVTSSAVENQAHHRMWFDLRNQCMFDHELRRPVREVGNLIEDLIAQVMSRHAELAGEQREIPAHVAVATLDALFQQAVASATGGCSDATDKLRDGLRFILTGTA
;
A
#
# COMPACT_ATOMS: atom_id res chain seq x y z
N MET A 1 -22.53 23.06 0.01
CA MET A 1 -21.53 24.04 -0.44
C MET A 1 -20.20 23.69 0.21
N VAL A 2 -19.42 22.80 -0.39
CA VAL A 2 -17.96 22.71 -0.26
C VAL A 2 -17.52 22.16 -1.62
N ARG A 3 -17.22 23.07 -2.54
CA ARG A 3 -16.77 22.73 -3.89
C ARG A 3 -15.52 23.55 -4.20
N ASP A 4 -14.62 23.60 -3.22
CA ASP A 4 -13.24 23.98 -3.47
C ASP A 4 -12.48 22.67 -3.55
N ARG A 5 -12.15 22.26 -4.79
CA ARG A 5 -11.20 21.17 -5.04
C ARG A 5 -9.91 21.60 -4.33
N ILE A 6 -9.45 20.84 -3.34
CA ILE A 6 -8.25 21.18 -2.55
C ILE A 6 -7.00 21.23 -3.46
N ILE A 7 -7.06 20.61 -4.65
CA ILE A 7 -5.99 20.50 -5.64
C ILE A 7 -6.61 20.56 -7.06
N GLY A 8 -5.91 21.16 -8.03
CA GLY A 8 -6.35 21.23 -9.43
C GLY A 8 -6.36 19.85 -10.11
N GLU A 9 -7.22 19.64 -11.10
CA GLU A 9 -7.36 18.33 -11.79
C GLU A 9 -6.05 17.80 -12.38
N VAL A 10 -5.28 18.69 -12.99
CA VAL A 10 -3.98 18.39 -13.61
C VAL A 10 -2.96 17.95 -12.55
N GLU A 11 -3.00 18.57 -11.37
CA GLU A 11 -2.10 18.23 -10.26
C GLU A 11 -2.44 16.84 -9.68
N VAL A 12 -3.73 16.49 -9.59
CA VAL A 12 -4.17 15.14 -9.16
C VAL A 12 -3.70 14.06 -10.13
N MET A 13 -3.82 14.30 -11.45
CA MET A 13 -3.40 13.32 -12.45
C MET A 13 -1.88 13.12 -12.45
N ASN A 14 -1.10 14.21 -12.39
CA ASN A 14 0.36 14.12 -12.27
C ASN A 14 0.77 13.36 -11.00
N TRP A 15 0.11 13.65 -9.86
CA TRP A 15 0.37 12.95 -8.61
C TRP A 15 0.08 11.44 -8.71
N ILE A 16 -1.03 11.04 -9.34
CA ILE A 16 -1.37 9.62 -9.56
C ILE A 16 -0.31 8.92 -10.40
N ASP A 17 0.17 9.55 -11.49
CA ASP A 17 1.18 8.97 -12.35
C ASP A 17 2.52 8.79 -11.61
N GLU A 18 2.95 9.80 -10.85
CA GLU A 18 4.14 9.72 -10.00
C GLU A 18 4.01 8.62 -8.94
N TYR A 19 2.85 8.53 -8.27
CA TYR A 19 2.58 7.52 -7.26
C TYR A 19 2.72 6.10 -7.83
N LYS A 20 2.11 5.84 -9.00
CA LYS A 20 2.20 4.54 -9.68
C LYS A 20 3.64 4.18 -10.02
N VAL A 21 4.44 5.12 -10.53
CA VAL A 21 5.86 4.90 -10.86
C VAL A 21 6.68 4.55 -9.62
N ILE A 22 6.49 5.28 -8.52
CA ILE A 22 7.21 5.06 -7.27
C ILE A 22 6.87 3.68 -6.69
N CYS A 23 5.58 3.32 -6.64
CA CYS A 23 5.14 2.02 -6.13
C CYS A 23 5.70 0.85 -6.95
N ASN A 24 5.66 0.94 -8.29
CA ASN A 24 6.24 -0.08 -9.16
C ASN A 24 7.74 -0.23 -8.94
N ARG A 25 8.50 0.87 -8.94
CA ARG A 25 9.95 0.84 -8.75
C ARG A 25 10.32 0.20 -7.43
N ARG A 26 9.69 0.65 -6.34
CA ARG A 26 9.93 0.13 -4.98
C ARG A 26 9.65 -1.37 -4.88
N CYS A 27 8.57 -1.86 -5.48
CA CYS A 27 8.25 -3.28 -5.51
C CYS A 27 9.28 -4.08 -6.35
N ALA A 28 9.63 -3.58 -7.54
CA ALA A 28 10.64 -4.22 -8.38
C ALA A 28 12.00 -4.34 -7.67
N ASP A 29 12.41 -3.29 -6.95
CA ASP A 29 13.66 -3.26 -6.20
C ASP A 29 13.69 -4.34 -5.11
N ILE A 30 12.62 -4.49 -4.31
CA ILE A 30 12.57 -5.52 -3.26
C ILE A 30 12.52 -6.94 -3.85
N LEU A 31 11.80 -7.14 -4.96
CA LEU A 31 11.70 -8.45 -5.60
C LEU A 31 13.04 -8.89 -6.19
N ALA A 32 13.78 -7.95 -6.79
CA ALA A 32 15.10 -8.22 -7.38
C ALA A 32 16.19 -8.46 -6.33
N ALA A 33 16.14 -7.76 -5.20
CA ALA A 33 17.17 -7.84 -4.15
C ALA A 33 16.98 -9.03 -3.19
N SER A 34 15.80 -9.64 -3.14
CA SER A 34 15.48 -10.69 -2.16
C SER A 34 15.89 -12.09 -2.64
N ALA A 35 16.89 -12.67 -1.96
CA ALA A 35 17.39 -14.00 -2.25
C ALA A 35 16.64 -15.12 -1.49
N THR A 36 16.04 -14.79 -0.35
CA THR A 36 15.30 -15.73 0.51
C THR A 36 13.92 -15.18 0.86
N ALA A 37 13.02 -16.07 1.32
CA ALA A 37 11.68 -15.66 1.77
C ALA A 37 11.76 -14.64 2.92
N ASP A 38 12.66 -14.86 3.88
CA ASP A 38 12.87 -13.96 5.01
C ASP A 38 13.43 -12.59 4.59
N ASP A 39 14.31 -12.56 3.59
CA ASP A 39 14.80 -11.30 3.02
C ASP A 39 13.67 -10.49 2.40
N LEU A 40 12.79 -11.16 1.66
CA LEU A 40 11.62 -10.54 1.05
C LEU A 40 10.64 -10.01 2.09
N VAL A 41 10.32 -10.80 3.13
CA VAL A 41 9.46 -10.35 4.23
C VAL A 41 10.05 -9.12 4.90
N ARG A 42 11.34 -9.17 5.24
CA ARG A 42 12.03 -8.04 5.89
C ARG A 42 11.99 -6.79 5.01
N ALA A 43 12.31 -6.91 3.72
CA ALA A 43 12.31 -5.80 2.78
C ALA A 43 10.91 -5.22 2.54
N ALA A 44 9.89 -6.08 2.36
CA ALA A 44 8.50 -5.68 2.18
C ALA A 44 7.94 -4.96 3.42
N VAL A 45 8.23 -5.50 4.61
CA VAL A 45 7.83 -4.89 5.88
C VAL A 45 8.45 -3.52 6.06
N GLU A 46 9.76 -3.40 5.83
CA GLU A 46 10.49 -2.14 5.97
C GLU A 46 9.96 -1.09 5.00
N ILE A 47 9.80 -1.43 3.72
CA ILE A 47 9.40 -0.46 2.70
C ILE A 47 7.95 0.02 2.90
N VAL A 48 7.05 -0.86 3.33
CA VAL A 48 5.66 -0.49 3.62
C VAL A 48 5.59 0.37 4.89
N THR A 49 6.19 -0.07 5.99
CA THR A 49 6.09 0.65 7.27
C THR A 49 6.81 1.99 7.26
N SER A 50 7.99 2.08 6.63
CA SER A 50 8.70 3.37 6.46
C SER A 50 7.89 4.33 5.59
N SER A 51 7.28 3.86 4.50
CA SER A 51 6.47 4.72 3.61
C SER A 51 5.27 5.34 4.33
N ALA A 52 4.64 4.62 5.27
CA ALA A 52 3.52 5.15 6.05
C ALA A 52 3.89 6.41 6.87
N VAL A 53 5.17 6.54 7.22
CA VAL A 53 5.70 7.67 8.01
C VAL A 53 6.38 8.69 7.10
N GLU A 54 7.33 8.27 6.28
CA GLU A 54 8.16 9.16 5.46
C GLU A 54 7.40 9.77 4.27
N ASN A 55 6.40 9.05 3.75
CA ASN A 55 5.58 9.49 2.62
C ASN A 55 4.13 9.76 3.03
N GLN A 56 3.91 10.07 4.32
CA GLN A 56 2.58 10.23 4.90
C GLN A 56 1.69 11.20 4.11
N ALA A 57 2.23 12.32 3.61
CA ALA A 57 1.47 13.29 2.81
C ALA A 57 0.89 12.66 1.52
N HIS A 58 1.67 11.84 0.81
CA HIS A 58 1.21 11.12 -0.38
C HIS A 58 0.12 10.11 -0.01
N HIS A 59 0.29 9.36 1.07
CA HIS A 59 -0.71 8.38 1.48
C HIS A 59 -2.00 9.03 1.97
N ARG A 60 -1.93 10.19 2.64
CA ARG A 60 -3.11 10.98 2.99
C ARG A 60 -3.87 11.44 1.76
N MET A 61 -3.15 11.90 0.72
CA MET A 61 -3.75 12.26 -0.57
C MET A 61 -4.46 11.07 -1.21
N TRP A 62 -3.82 9.89 -1.23
CA TRP A 62 -4.44 8.66 -1.72
C TRP A 62 -5.79 8.36 -1.04
N PHE A 63 -5.81 8.39 0.30
CA PHE A 63 -7.04 8.11 1.04
C PHE A 63 -8.13 9.18 0.84
N ASP A 64 -7.74 10.44 0.67
CA ASP A 64 -8.67 11.52 0.33
C ASP A 64 -9.28 11.31 -1.07
N LEU A 65 -8.47 11.05 -2.10
CA LEU A 65 -8.95 10.75 -3.46
C LEU A 65 -9.89 9.55 -3.49
N ARG A 66 -9.58 8.48 -2.73
CA ARG A 66 -10.45 7.31 -2.59
C ARG A 66 -11.80 7.67 -1.98
N ASN A 67 -11.83 8.56 -1.00
CA ASN A 67 -13.08 9.02 -0.42
C ASN A 67 -13.87 9.91 -1.39
N GLN A 68 -13.19 10.83 -2.07
CA GLN A 68 -13.82 11.74 -3.02
C GLN A 68 -14.41 11.01 -4.24
N CYS A 69 -13.80 9.91 -4.71
CA CYS A 69 -14.30 9.19 -5.88
C CYS A 69 -15.67 8.53 -5.69
N MET A 70 -16.14 8.40 -4.45
CA MET A 70 -17.50 7.98 -4.15
C MET A 70 -18.53 9.02 -4.62
N PHE A 71 -18.14 10.29 -4.67
CA PHE A 71 -18.99 11.44 -5.02
C PHE A 71 -18.64 12.04 -6.39
N ASP A 72 -17.36 12.01 -6.78
CA ASP A 72 -16.88 12.52 -8.07
C ASP A 72 -16.58 11.37 -9.05
N HIS A 73 -17.31 11.36 -10.16
CA HIS A 73 -17.20 10.34 -11.20
C HIS A 73 -15.89 10.43 -12.00
N GLU A 74 -15.29 11.62 -12.13
CA GLU A 74 -14.02 11.83 -12.84
C GLU A 74 -12.87 11.10 -12.13
N LEU A 75 -12.92 11.03 -10.80
CA LEU A 75 -11.90 10.37 -9.97
C LEU A 75 -11.98 8.84 -9.98
N ARG A 76 -13.12 8.26 -10.39
CA ARG A 76 -13.36 6.80 -10.26
C ARG A 76 -12.40 5.95 -11.08
N ARG A 77 -12.10 6.36 -12.32
CA ARG A 77 -11.19 5.61 -13.19
C ARG A 77 -9.75 5.71 -12.64
N PRO A 78 -9.17 6.91 -12.42
CA PRO A 78 -7.83 7.03 -11.88
C PRO A 78 -7.63 6.30 -10.53
N VAL A 79 -8.60 6.39 -9.61
CA VAL A 79 -8.55 5.67 -8.33
C VAL A 79 -8.57 4.15 -8.52
N ARG A 80 -9.41 3.62 -9.43
CA ARG A 80 -9.40 2.19 -9.74
C ARG A 80 -8.06 1.73 -10.33
N GLU A 81 -7.44 2.53 -11.20
CA GLU A 81 -6.13 2.20 -11.79
C GLU A 81 -5.06 2.06 -10.70
N VAL A 82 -5.06 2.96 -9.70
CA VAL A 82 -4.14 2.86 -8.55
C VAL A 82 -4.48 1.66 -7.66
N GLY A 83 -5.76 1.41 -7.39
CA GLY A 83 -6.20 0.26 -6.60
C GLY A 83 -5.77 -1.08 -7.21
N ASN A 84 -6.00 -1.25 -8.52
CA ASN A 84 -5.57 -2.44 -9.24
C ASN A 84 -4.05 -2.60 -9.22
N LEU A 85 -3.30 -1.50 -9.41
CA LEU A 85 -1.85 -1.54 -9.31
C LEU A 85 -1.40 -2.06 -7.93
N ILE A 86 -1.96 -1.53 -6.85
CA ILE A 86 -1.59 -1.96 -5.49
C ILE A 86 -1.89 -3.45 -5.31
N GLU A 87 -3.05 -3.92 -5.76
CA GLU A 87 -3.41 -5.34 -5.70
C GLU A 87 -2.42 -6.22 -6.48
N ASP A 88 -2.04 -5.82 -7.69
CA ASP A 88 -1.04 -6.52 -8.50
C ASP A 88 0.34 -6.56 -7.83
N LEU A 89 0.77 -5.47 -7.18
CA LEU A 89 2.06 -5.42 -6.49
C LEU A 89 2.08 -6.35 -5.27
N ILE A 90 1.01 -6.38 -4.48
CA ILE A 90 0.89 -7.29 -3.34
C ILE A 90 0.83 -8.75 -3.80
N ALA A 91 0.07 -9.03 -4.86
CA ALA A 91 0.02 -10.37 -5.45
C ALA A 91 1.42 -10.84 -5.92
N GLN A 92 2.21 -9.96 -6.53
CA GLN A 92 3.59 -10.26 -6.93
C GLN A 92 4.48 -10.60 -5.73
N VAL A 93 4.42 -9.83 -4.65
CA VAL A 93 5.18 -10.10 -3.43
C VAL A 93 4.76 -11.43 -2.79
N MET A 94 3.46 -11.70 -2.70
CA MET A 94 2.95 -12.96 -2.18
C MET A 94 3.37 -14.17 -3.03
N SER A 95 3.31 -14.04 -4.36
CA SER A 95 3.77 -15.09 -5.28
C SER A 95 5.25 -15.36 -5.13
N ARG A 96 6.08 -14.30 -5.11
CA ARG A 96 7.53 -14.43 -4.95
C ARG A 96 7.90 -15.03 -3.60
N HIS A 97 7.19 -14.67 -2.53
CA HIS A 97 7.36 -15.28 -1.23
C HIS A 97 7.05 -16.78 -1.28
N ALA A 98 5.92 -17.17 -1.86
CA ALA A 98 5.52 -18.57 -1.97
C ALA A 98 6.55 -19.42 -2.73
N GLU A 99 7.11 -18.88 -3.83
CA GLU A 99 8.20 -19.52 -4.57
C GLU A 99 9.46 -19.72 -3.72
N LEU A 100 9.87 -18.70 -2.95
CA LEU A 100 11.07 -18.74 -2.13
C LEU A 100 10.91 -19.62 -0.88
N ALA A 101 9.71 -19.70 -0.32
CA ALA A 101 9.40 -20.50 0.87
C ALA A 101 9.08 -21.96 0.53
N GLY A 102 8.72 -22.27 -0.72
CA GLY A 102 8.25 -23.60 -1.12
C GLY A 102 6.87 -23.95 -0.59
N GLU A 103 6.08 -22.96 -0.16
CA GLU A 103 4.75 -23.11 0.43
C GLU A 103 3.74 -22.21 -0.30
N GLN A 104 2.55 -22.73 -0.57
CA GLN A 104 1.44 -21.90 -1.08
C GLN A 104 0.67 -21.28 0.08
N ARG A 105 0.32 -19.99 -0.05
CA ARG A 105 -0.56 -19.30 0.88
C ARG A 105 -2.02 -19.50 0.49
N GLU A 106 -2.86 -19.70 1.50
CA GLU A 106 -4.31 -19.87 1.32
C GLU A 106 -5.08 -18.54 1.28
N ILE A 107 -4.44 -17.41 1.64
CA ILE A 107 -5.10 -16.10 1.68
C ILE A 107 -5.24 -15.57 0.24
N PRO A 108 -6.47 -15.30 -0.24
CA PRO A 108 -6.66 -14.67 -1.54
C PRO A 108 -6.08 -13.25 -1.56
N ALA A 109 -5.48 -12.82 -2.68
CA ALA A 109 -4.82 -11.53 -2.81
C ALA A 109 -5.74 -10.34 -2.41
N HIS A 110 -7.00 -10.34 -2.84
CA HIS A 110 -7.96 -9.29 -2.46
C HIS A 110 -8.21 -9.18 -0.95
N VAL A 111 -8.15 -10.30 -0.21
CA VAL A 111 -8.28 -10.30 1.27
C VAL A 111 -7.01 -9.71 1.88
N ALA A 112 -5.83 -10.16 1.44
CA ALA A 112 -4.55 -9.64 1.90
C ALA A 112 -4.45 -8.12 1.69
N VAL A 113 -4.84 -7.64 0.50
CA VAL A 113 -4.84 -6.21 0.16
C VAL A 113 -5.82 -5.43 1.03
N ALA A 114 -7.05 -5.92 1.23
CA ALA A 114 -8.03 -5.24 2.07
C ALA A 114 -7.56 -5.13 3.54
N THR A 115 -6.96 -6.20 4.08
CA THR A 115 -6.39 -6.18 5.43
C THR A 115 -5.20 -5.22 5.53
N LEU A 116 -4.26 -5.30 4.58
CA LEU A 116 -3.09 -4.43 4.56
C LEU A 116 -3.48 -2.95 4.42
N ASP A 117 -4.42 -2.64 3.53
CA ASP A 117 -4.90 -1.27 3.31
C ASP A 117 -5.50 -0.67 4.58
N ALA A 118 -6.31 -1.42 5.31
CA ALA A 118 -6.91 -0.95 6.56
C ALA A 118 -5.85 -0.68 7.64
N LEU A 119 -4.87 -1.59 7.82
CA LEU A 119 -3.76 -1.41 8.74
C LEU A 119 -2.89 -0.20 8.35
N PHE A 120 -2.64 -0.05 7.05
CA PHE A 120 -1.85 1.05 6.52
C PHE A 120 -2.54 2.39 6.74
N GLN A 121 -3.85 2.47 6.50
CA GLN A 121 -4.64 3.66 6.77
C GLN A 121 -4.60 4.03 8.26
N GLN A 122 -4.70 3.04 9.16
CA GLN A 122 -4.56 3.24 10.60
C GLN A 122 -3.18 3.79 10.98
N ALA A 123 -2.09 3.27 10.40
CA ALA A 123 -0.74 3.76 10.63
C ALA A 123 -0.57 5.22 10.16
N VAL A 124 -1.04 5.53 8.95
CA VAL A 124 -1.00 6.88 8.38
C VAL A 124 -1.82 7.87 9.22
N ALA A 125 -3.00 7.48 9.69
CA ALA A 125 -3.84 8.30 10.56
C ALA A 125 -3.22 8.52 11.94
N SER A 126 -2.68 7.47 12.57
CA SER A 126 -2.06 7.54 13.90
C SER A 126 -0.82 8.44 13.94
N ALA A 127 -0.05 8.49 12.85
CA ALA A 127 1.07 9.43 12.73
C ALA A 127 0.63 10.91 12.73
N THR A 128 -0.65 11.22 12.53
CA THR A 128 -1.21 12.58 12.73
C THR A 128 -1.75 12.84 14.14
N GLY A 129 -2.07 11.77 14.89
CA GLY A 129 -2.75 11.83 16.20
C GLY A 129 -1.90 11.42 17.41
N GLY A 130 -0.63 11.06 17.21
CA GLY A 130 0.30 10.71 18.30
C GLY A 130 0.12 9.31 18.88
N CYS A 131 -0.54 8.38 18.18
CA CYS A 131 -0.69 6.99 18.63
C CYS A 131 0.50 6.15 18.17
N SER A 132 1.30 5.65 19.11
CA SER A 132 2.62 5.06 18.81
C SER A 132 2.59 3.62 18.30
N ASP A 133 1.49 2.88 18.46
CA ASP A 133 1.45 1.42 18.20
C ASP A 133 0.99 1.01 16.78
N ALA A 134 0.50 1.96 15.98
CA ALA A 134 -0.13 1.63 14.70
C ALA A 134 0.86 1.15 13.63
N THR A 135 2.07 1.68 13.62
CA THR A 135 3.14 1.20 12.73
C THR A 135 3.59 -0.21 13.11
N ASP A 136 3.56 -0.54 14.40
CA ASP A 136 3.88 -1.89 14.88
C ASP A 136 2.78 -2.89 14.46
N LYS A 137 1.50 -2.51 14.61
CA LYS A 137 0.38 -3.32 14.09
C LYS A 137 0.45 -3.53 12.57
N LEU A 138 0.84 -2.49 11.82
CA LEU A 138 1.06 -2.61 10.37
C LEU A 138 2.21 -3.59 10.07
N ARG A 139 3.31 -3.50 10.81
CA ARG A 139 4.46 -4.41 10.69
C ARG A 139 4.04 -5.85 10.92
N ASP A 140 3.37 -6.12 12.04
CA ASP A 140 2.98 -7.48 12.45
C ASP A 140 1.91 -8.05 11.51
N GLY A 141 0.94 -7.23 11.10
CA GLY A 141 -0.08 -7.64 10.16
C GLY A 141 0.48 -7.97 8.77
N LEU A 142 1.44 -7.19 8.25
CA LEU A 142 2.09 -7.49 6.98
C LEU A 142 2.95 -8.77 7.07
N ARG A 143 3.66 -8.97 8.18
CA ARG A 143 4.35 -10.25 8.45
C ARG A 143 3.36 -11.40 8.40
N PHE A 144 2.26 -11.32 9.15
CA PHE A 144 1.23 -12.34 9.18
C PHE A 144 0.64 -12.63 7.79
N ILE A 145 0.36 -11.60 6.98
CA ILE A 145 -0.13 -11.78 5.60
C ILE A 145 0.85 -12.58 4.74
N LEU A 146 2.16 -12.33 4.88
CA LEU A 146 3.19 -12.99 4.09
C LEU A 146 3.59 -14.36 4.64
N THR A 147 3.64 -14.53 5.97
CA THR A 147 4.20 -15.71 6.63
C THR A 147 3.14 -16.64 7.24
N GLY A 148 1.91 -16.17 7.45
CA GLY A 148 0.88 -16.88 8.21
C GLY A 148 1.16 -16.97 9.73
N THR A 149 2.24 -16.34 10.21
CA THR A 149 2.65 -16.34 11.62
C THR A 149 2.66 -14.92 12.15
N ALA A 150 2.06 -14.71 13.33
CA ALA A 150 2.13 -13.46 14.05
C ALA A 150 3.50 -13.30 14.75
#